data_AF-A0A9P5U5K2-F1
#
_entry.id   AF-A0A9P5U5K2-F1
#
_cell.length_a   1.000
_cell.length_b   1.000
_cell.length_c   1.000
_cell.angle_alpha   90.00
_cell.angle_beta   90.00
_cell.angle_gamma   90.00
#
_symmetry.space_group_name_H-M   'P 1'
#
loop_
_entity.id
_entity.type
_entity.pdbx_description
1 polymer ?
#
loop_
_entity_poly.entity_id
_entity_poly.type
_entity_poly.pdbx_seq_one_letter_code
_entity_poly.pdbx_strand_id
1 'polypeptide(L)'
;NMADAVWDTLEKYGLVGQVLAFMMDNASNNDTLLETIECKCHAQNIPFNAQHSQLRCMPHTVHLAVLKLLEAIGAVEKDSKKLGPYQDAVVGAPEDEELDAYAASEGDGDLEEPELSGIKNSVRKVV
;
A
#
# COMPACT_ATOMS: atom_id res chain seq x y z
N ASN A 1 -2.19 9.15 -24.42
CA ASN A 1 -2.61 9.36 -23.01
C ASN A 1 -2.38 8.05 -22.23
N MET A 2 -2.26 8.05 -20.90
CA MET A 2 -2.09 6.82 -20.09
C MET A 2 -3.27 5.86 -20.31
N ALA A 3 -4.50 6.38 -20.37
CA ALA A 3 -5.70 5.60 -20.66
C ALA A 3 -5.66 4.92 -22.04
N ASP A 4 -5.14 5.60 -23.07
CA ASP A 4 -5.01 4.99 -24.41
C ASP A 4 -4.02 3.82 -24.39
N ALA A 5 -2.86 3.99 -23.76
CA ALA A 5 -1.88 2.93 -23.67
C ALA A 5 -2.42 1.69 -22.93
N VAL A 6 -3.17 1.89 -21.85
CA VAL A 6 -3.86 0.80 -21.14
C VAL A 6 -4.90 0.15 -22.04
N TRP A 7 -5.75 0.95 -22.71
CA TRP A 7 -6.80 0.45 -23.60
C TRP A 7 -6.24 -0.37 -24.76
N ASP A 8 -5.24 0.16 -25.47
CA ASP A 8 -4.59 -0.51 -26.60
C ASP A 8 -3.97 -1.86 -26.14
N THR A 9 -3.49 -1.92 -24.91
CA THR A 9 -2.98 -3.16 -24.30
C THR A 9 -4.12 -4.16 -24.06
N LEU A 10 -5.27 -3.71 -23.53
CA LEU A 10 -6.44 -4.58 -23.34
C LEU A 10 -6.96 -5.12 -24.67
N GLU A 11 -7.02 -4.29 -25.71
CA GLU A 11 -7.40 -4.71 -27.06
C GLU A 11 -6.41 -5.74 -27.63
N LYS A 12 -5.11 -5.45 -27.54
CA LYS A 12 -4.04 -6.33 -28.03
C LYS A 12 -4.12 -7.74 -27.47
N TYR A 13 -4.51 -7.89 -26.20
CA TYR A 13 -4.61 -9.18 -25.53
C TYR A 13 -6.03 -9.75 -25.48
N GLY A 14 -7.03 -9.08 -26.07
CA GLY A 14 -8.42 -9.53 -26.03
C GLY A 14 -9.04 -9.53 -24.63
N LEU A 15 -8.56 -8.66 -23.74
CA LEU A 15 -9.00 -8.55 -22.34
C LEU A 15 -10.12 -7.51 -22.14
N VAL A 16 -10.55 -6.85 -23.22
CA VAL A 16 -11.64 -5.88 -23.16
C VAL A 16 -12.92 -6.58 -22.68
N GLY A 17 -13.54 -6.03 -21.63
CA GLY A 17 -14.71 -6.64 -20.98
C GLY A 17 -14.42 -7.85 -20.07
N GLN A 18 -13.15 -8.25 -19.92
CA GLN A 18 -12.73 -9.29 -18.98
C GLN A 18 -12.13 -8.72 -17.69
N VAL A 19 -11.74 -7.45 -17.70
CA VAL A 19 -11.19 -6.76 -16.53
C VAL A 19 -12.32 -6.28 -15.62
N LEU A 20 -12.35 -6.81 -14.40
CA LEU A 20 -13.32 -6.41 -13.38
C LEU A 20 -12.94 -5.08 -12.70
N ALA A 21 -11.66 -4.90 -12.36
CA ALA A 21 -11.19 -3.76 -11.58
C ALA A 21 -9.70 -3.47 -11.82
N PHE A 22 -9.30 -2.24 -11.50
CA PHE A 22 -7.93 -1.74 -11.60
C PHE A 22 -7.39 -1.40 -10.20
N MET A 23 -6.26 -1.98 -9.82
CA MET A 23 -5.53 -1.60 -8.60
C MET A 23 -4.48 -0.55 -8.93
N MET A 24 -4.62 0.66 -8.41
CA MET A 24 -3.74 1.80 -8.71
C MET A 24 -3.40 2.59 -7.44
N ASP A 25 -2.34 3.40 -7.46
CA ASP A 25 -1.95 4.26 -6.34
C ASP A 25 -2.96 5.41 -6.09
N ASN A 26 -2.75 6.21 -5.04
CA ASN A 26 -3.69 7.25 -4.59
C ASN A 26 -3.66 8.54 -5.43
N ALA A 27 -3.17 8.49 -6.66
CA ALA A 27 -3.00 9.66 -7.52
C ALA A 27 -4.31 9.99 -8.27
N SER A 28 -4.64 11.28 -8.37
CA SER A 28 -5.89 11.74 -8.98
C SER A 28 -5.93 11.57 -10.51
N ASN A 29 -4.78 11.45 -11.17
CA ASN A 29 -4.71 11.15 -12.60
C ASN A 29 -5.25 9.73 -12.92
N ASN A 30 -5.26 8.82 -11.94
CA ASN A 30 -5.87 7.50 -12.08
C ASN A 30 -7.39 7.55 -12.11
N ASP A 31 -7.99 8.60 -11.51
CA ASP A 31 -9.43 8.82 -11.57
C ASP A 31 -9.82 9.14 -13.02
N THR A 32 -9.11 10.08 -13.65
CA THR A 32 -9.29 10.43 -15.08
C THR A 32 -9.00 9.25 -16.01
N LEU A 33 -8.05 8.37 -15.66
CA LEU A 33 -7.79 7.15 -16.43
C LEU A 33 -9.03 6.26 -16.46
N LEU A 34 -9.62 5.96 -15.30
CA LEU A 34 -10.77 5.08 -15.17
C LEU A 34 -12.03 5.66 -15.82
N GLU A 35 -12.25 6.98 -15.72
CA GLU A 35 -13.32 7.67 -16.46
C GLU A 35 -13.16 7.48 -17.98
N THR A 36 -11.92 7.56 -18.48
CA THR A 36 -11.65 7.34 -19.91
C THR A 36 -11.91 5.88 -20.32
N ILE A 37 -11.50 4.92 -19.48
CA ILE A 37 -11.76 3.49 -19.71
C ILE A 37 -13.28 3.21 -19.69
N GLU A 38 -14.03 3.82 -18.77
CA GLU A 38 -15.49 3.71 -18.72
C GLU A 38 -16.14 4.20 -20.02
N CYS A 39 -15.74 5.38 -20.52
CA CYS A 39 -16.22 5.90 -21.79
C CYS A 39 -15.98 4.91 -22.95
N LYS A 40 -14.79 4.28 -23.00
CA LYS A 40 -14.44 3.32 -24.04
C LYS A 40 -15.21 2.00 -23.90
N CYS A 41 -15.41 1.50 -22.69
CA CYS A 41 -16.27 0.35 -22.43
C CYS A 41 -17.71 0.59 -22.89
N HIS A 42 -18.29 1.74 -22.54
CA HIS A 42 -19.67 2.09 -22.93
C HIS A 42 -19.81 2.21 -24.45
N ALA A 43 -18.80 2.74 -25.14
CA ALA A 43 -18.77 2.79 -26.61
C ALA A 43 -18.82 1.39 -27.26
N GLN A 44 -18.39 0.35 -26.54
CA GLN A 44 -18.46 -1.05 -26.97
C GLN A 44 -19.63 -1.83 -26.33
N ASN A 45 -20.58 -1.15 -25.68
CA ASN A 45 -21.71 -1.75 -24.94
C ASN A 45 -21.29 -2.68 -23.79
N ILE A 46 -20.13 -2.41 -23.19
CA ILE A 46 -19.62 -3.18 -22.05
C ILE A 46 -20.03 -2.45 -20.76
N PRO A 47 -20.77 -3.11 -19.85
CA PRO A 47 -21.12 -2.52 -18.57
C PRO A 47 -19.86 -2.39 -17.71
N PHE A 48 -19.46 -1.15 -17.44
CA PHE A 48 -18.31 -0.83 -16.61
C PHE A 48 -18.63 0.45 -15.82
N ASN A 49 -18.17 0.54 -14.58
CA ASN A 49 -18.35 1.72 -13.75
C ASN A 49 -17.01 2.08 -13.11
N ALA A 50 -16.48 3.27 -13.40
CA ALA A 50 -15.17 3.69 -12.93
C ALA A 50 -15.05 3.64 -11.40
N GLN A 51 -16.08 4.12 -10.69
CA GLN A 51 -16.08 4.23 -9.24
C GLN A 51 -16.07 2.86 -8.54
N HIS A 52 -16.84 1.88 -9.04
CA HIS A 52 -16.89 0.54 -8.47
C HIS A 52 -15.71 -0.35 -8.89
N SER A 53 -15.03 0.01 -9.98
CA SER A 53 -13.94 -0.78 -10.57
C SER A 53 -12.56 -0.23 -10.21
N GLN A 54 -12.50 0.79 -9.33
CA GLN A 54 -11.25 1.37 -8.85
C GLN A 54 -10.89 0.81 -7.46
N LEU A 55 -9.74 0.13 -7.39
CA LEU A 55 -9.16 -0.36 -6.14
C LEU A 55 -7.90 0.45 -5.82
N ARG A 56 -7.69 0.77 -4.54
CA ARG A 56 -6.46 1.44 -4.10
C ARG A 56 -5.35 0.43 -3.83
N CYS A 57 -4.13 0.81 -4.17
CA CYS A 57 -2.94 0.01 -3.92
C CYS A 57 -2.69 -0.09 -2.41
N MET A 58 -2.96 -1.26 -1.84
CA MET A 58 -2.82 -1.55 -0.40
C MET A 58 -1.43 -1.15 0.17
N PRO A 59 -0.30 -1.56 -0.44
CA PRO A 59 1.02 -1.11 0.04
C PRO A 59 1.18 0.40 0.08
N HIS A 60 0.67 1.12 -0.93
CA HIS A 60 0.75 2.59 -0.96
C HIS A 60 -0.11 3.23 0.13
N THR A 61 -1.33 2.73 0.36
CA THR A 61 -2.20 3.20 1.43
C THR A 61 -1.59 2.99 2.81
N VAL A 62 -1.02 1.81 3.07
CA VAL A 62 -0.33 1.52 4.34
C VAL A 62 0.89 2.42 4.52
N HIS A 63 1.70 2.57 3.48
CA HIS A 63 2.87 3.45 3.51
C HIS A 63 2.49 4.91 3.86
N LEU A 64 1.47 5.46 3.21
CA LEU A 64 0.97 6.81 3.52
C LEU A 64 0.44 6.91 4.96
N ALA A 65 -0.28 5.91 5.45
CA ALA A 65 -0.80 5.90 6.81
C ALA A 65 0.34 5.89 7.85
N VAL A 66 1.36 5.06 7.66
CA VAL A 66 2.54 5.00 8.54
C VAL A 66 3.30 6.31 8.52
N LEU A 67 3.54 6.90 7.34
CA LEU A 67 4.20 8.21 7.26
C LEU A 67 3.44 9.28 8.05
N LYS A 68 2.12 9.33 7.92
CA LYS A 68 1.29 10.28 8.66
C LYS A 68 1.29 10.04 10.18
N LEU A 69 1.34 8.77 10.60
CA LEU A 69 1.50 8.42 12.01
C LEU A 69 2.85 8.88 12.56
N LEU A 70 3.94 8.63 11.83
CA LEU A 70 5.30 9.01 12.22
C LEU A 70 5.46 10.54 12.28
N GLU A 71 4.86 11.27 11.35
CA GLU A 71 4.78 12.74 11.39
C GLU A 71 4.04 13.23 12.65
N ALA A 72 2.94 12.56 13.02
CA ALA A 72 2.11 12.97 14.16
C ALA A 72 2.80 12.76 15.51
N ILE A 73 3.60 11.71 15.66
CA ILE A 73 4.39 11.44 16.88
C ILE A 73 5.72 12.19 16.91
N GLY A 74 6.05 12.96 15.86
CA GLY A 74 7.31 13.71 15.76
C GLY A 74 8.53 12.85 15.47
N ALA A 75 8.34 11.61 15.01
CA ALA A 75 9.44 10.73 14.60
C ALA A 75 10.00 11.12 13.21
N VAL A 76 9.21 11.84 12.40
CA VAL A 76 9.56 12.27 11.05
C VAL A 76 9.13 13.72 10.85
N GLU A 77 9.97 14.53 10.19
CA GLU A 77 9.64 15.92 9.87
C GLU A 77 8.53 16.00 8.79
N LYS A 78 7.65 17.00 8.92
CA LYS A 78 6.49 17.21 8.03
C LYS A 78 6.84 17.47 6.56
N ASP A 79 8.11 17.73 6.25
CA ASP A 79 8.62 17.98 4.89
C ASP A 79 9.48 16.83 4.34
N SER A 80 9.15 15.59 4.72
CA SER A 80 9.72 14.38 4.12
C SER A 80 9.22 14.09 2.70
N LYS A 81 9.00 15.13 1.88
CA LYS A 81 8.80 15.02 0.41
C LYS A 81 10.00 14.38 -0.31
N LYS A 82 11.05 14.01 0.43
CA LYS A 82 12.29 13.38 -0.03
C LYS A 82 12.56 12.02 0.59
N LEU A 83 11.58 11.32 1.16
CA LEU A 83 11.78 9.88 1.28
C LEU A 83 11.62 9.32 -0.14
N GLY A 84 12.77 9.01 -0.77
CA GLY A 84 12.81 8.28 -2.04
C GLY A 84 12.03 6.96 -1.93
N PRO A 85 11.91 6.19 -3.03
CA PRO A 85 11.21 4.91 -3.00
C PRO A 85 11.66 4.12 -1.76
N TYR A 86 10.71 3.71 -0.91
CA TYR A 86 10.94 3.01 0.37
C TYR A 86 12.01 1.90 0.27
N GLN A 87 12.13 1.30 -0.93
CA GLN A 87 13.15 0.33 -1.30
C GLN A 87 14.59 0.80 -1.01
N ASP A 88 14.91 2.08 -1.21
CA ASP A 88 16.27 2.61 -0.98
C ASP A 88 16.57 2.90 0.50
N ALA A 89 15.54 3.18 1.31
CA ALA A 89 15.74 3.49 2.72
C ALA A 89 15.91 2.21 3.58
N VAL A 90 15.32 1.09 3.15
CA VAL A 90 15.38 -0.20 3.88
C VAL A 90 16.71 -0.92 3.66
N VAL A 91 17.37 -0.73 2.53
CA VAL A 91 18.69 -1.36 2.23
C VAL A 91 19.83 -0.70 3.02
N GLY A 92 19.62 0.47 3.62
CA GLY A 92 20.64 1.19 4.39
C GLY A 92 20.58 0.98 5.91
N ALA A 93 19.66 0.16 6.43
CA ALA A 93 19.64 -0.16 7.85
C ALA A 93 20.81 -1.10 8.18
N PRO A 94 21.63 -0.83 9.22
CA PRO A 94 22.61 -1.81 9.67
C PRO A 94 21.87 -3.09 10.05
N GLU A 95 22.37 -4.22 9.56
CA GLU A 95 21.89 -5.55 9.89
C GLU A 95 22.12 -5.77 11.40
N ASP A 96 21.11 -5.50 12.22
CA ASP A 96 21.06 -6.02 13.58
C ASP A 96 20.77 -7.53 13.45
N GLU A 97 21.84 -8.33 13.40
CA GLU A 97 21.92 -9.79 13.24
C GLU A 97 21.16 -10.65 14.30
N GLU A 98 20.21 -10.11 15.06
CA GLU A 98 19.57 -10.81 16.19
C GLU A 98 18.09 -11.19 16.03
N LEU A 99 17.50 -11.10 14.82
CA LEU A 99 16.06 -11.40 14.62
C LEU A 99 15.72 -12.62 13.75
N ASP A 100 16.71 -13.43 13.36
CA ASP A 100 16.47 -14.60 12.48
C ASP A 100 16.35 -15.96 13.20
N ALA A 101 16.37 -15.99 14.54
CA ALA A 101 16.35 -17.26 15.28
C ALA A 101 14.95 -17.82 15.60
N TYR A 102 13.85 -17.11 15.34
CA TYR A 102 12.51 -17.54 15.83
C TYR A 102 11.64 -18.27 14.80
N ALA A 103 12.03 -18.34 13.52
CA ALA A 103 11.20 -18.94 12.47
C ALA A 103 11.41 -20.47 12.26
N ALA A 104 12.26 -21.12 13.06
CA ALA A 104 12.70 -22.51 12.82
C ALA A 104 12.29 -23.54 13.89
N SER A 105 11.20 -23.31 14.64
CA SER A 105 10.66 -24.37 15.51
C SER A 105 9.13 -24.34 15.57
N GLU A 106 8.46 -24.80 14.51
CA GLU A 106 7.18 -25.47 14.70
C GLU A 106 7.46 -26.88 15.22
N GLY A 107 7.33 -27.04 16.53
CA GLY A 107 7.34 -28.32 17.24
C GLY A 107 6.35 -28.22 18.39
N ASP A 108 5.23 -28.92 18.22
CA ASP A 108 4.10 -29.14 19.13
C ASP A 108 4.48 -29.08 20.63
N GLY A 109 3.86 -28.16 21.40
CA GLY A 109 4.10 -28.01 22.84
C GLY A 109 3.27 -26.89 23.47
N ASP A 110 2.63 -27.20 24.59
CA ASP A 110 1.50 -26.50 25.22
C ASP A 110 1.70 -25.02 25.62
N LEU A 111 0.56 -24.32 25.69
CA LEU A 111 0.37 -22.92 26.12
C LEU A 111 0.94 -22.63 27.51
N GLU A 112 1.96 -21.78 27.61
CA GLU A 112 2.25 -20.99 28.82
C GLU A 112 2.37 -19.49 28.47
N GLU A 113 1.63 -18.64 29.20
CA GLU A 113 1.61 -17.20 29.06
C GLU A 113 2.99 -16.59 29.39
N PRO A 114 3.60 -15.74 28.53
CA PRO A 114 4.81 -15.05 28.91
C PRO A 114 4.50 -13.85 29.81
N GLU A 115 5.07 -13.86 31.02
CA GLU A 115 5.03 -12.73 31.95
C GLU A 115 5.63 -11.46 31.34
N LEU A 116 4.83 -10.40 31.33
CA LEU A 116 5.19 -9.09 30.77
C LEU A 116 6.11 -8.29 31.72
N SER A 117 7.32 -8.78 32.01
CA SER A 117 8.30 -8.04 32.80
C SER A 117 9.16 -7.14 31.91
N GLY A 118 8.61 -6.04 31.41
CA GLY A 118 9.39 -5.21 30.49
C GLY A 118 8.81 -3.89 29.99
N ILE A 119 7.81 -3.29 30.64
CA ILE A 119 7.34 -1.94 30.25
C ILE A 119 7.56 -0.98 31.42
N LYS A 120 8.74 -0.36 31.47
CA LYS A 120 9.00 0.76 32.39
C LYS A 120 8.35 2.03 31.82
N ASN A 121 7.28 2.42 32.49
CA ASN A 121 6.47 3.62 32.27
C ASN A 121 7.30 4.91 32.09
N SER A 122 6.93 5.71 31.09
CA SER A 122 7.17 7.16 31.11
C SER A 122 5.95 7.91 30.56
N VAL A 123 4.85 7.90 31.33
CA VAL A 123 3.75 8.86 31.14
C VAL A 123 4.04 10.07 32.01
N ARG A 124 4.46 11.18 31.40
CA ARG A 124 4.48 12.49 32.08
C ARG A 124 3.03 12.96 32.25
N LYS A 125 2.59 13.13 33.50
CA LYS A 125 1.37 13.87 33.84
C LYS A 125 1.53 15.31 33.37
N VAL A 126 0.64 15.76 32.49
CA VAL A 126 0.41 17.19 32.23
C VAL A 126 -0.57 17.66 33.31
N VAL A 127 -0.13 18.64 34.10
CA VAL A 127 -0.99 19.48 34.95
C VAL A 127 -1.24 20.77 34.20
#